data_AF-A0A843VM89-F1
#
_entry.id   AF-A0A843VM89-F1
#
_cell.length_a   1.000
_cell.length_b   1.000
_cell.length_c   1.000
_cell.angle_alpha   90.00
_cell.angle_beta   90.00
_cell.angle_gamma   90.00
#
_symmetry.space_group_name_H-M   'P 1'
#
loop_
_entity.id
_entity.type
_entity.pdbx_description
1 polymer ?
#
loop_
_entity_poly.entity_id
_entity_poly.type
_entity_poly.pdbx_seq_one_letter_code
_entity_poly.pdbx_strand_id
1 'polypeptide(L)'
;MWAIFPLQDLLALKEEYATRPAAEETINDPTNPKHYWRYRVHVALQSLLGDNEIKETIKDLVKCSGRSYPTTEPGENQGAGKQAVESQ
;
A
#
# COMPACT_ATOMS: atom_id res chain seq x y z
N MET A 1 8.35 -0.31 -17.53
CA MET A 1 9.36 -0.04 -16.49
C MET A 1 8.79 -0.40 -15.13
N TRP A 2 9.53 -1.14 -14.30
CA TRP A 2 9.08 -1.60 -12.98
C TRP A 2 9.40 -0.59 -11.88
N ALA A 3 8.59 -0.60 -10.82
CA ALA A 3 8.83 0.11 -9.57
C ALA A 3 8.72 -0.91 -8.43
N ILE A 4 9.68 -0.90 -7.51
CA ILE A 4 9.77 -1.83 -6.40
C ILE A 4 9.91 -0.99 -5.14
N PHE A 5 9.07 -1.29 -4.14
CA PHE A 5 9.07 -0.62 -2.85
C PHE A 5 9.32 -1.65 -1.74
N PRO A 6 10.18 -1.35 -0.77
CA PRO A 6 10.19 -2.05 0.51
C PRO A 6 8.79 -2.01 1.14
N LEU A 7 8.42 -3.08 1.83
CA LEU A 7 7.12 -3.13 2.53
C LEU A 7 7.03 -2.04 3.61
N GLN A 8 8.16 -1.71 4.25
CA GLN A 8 8.27 -0.67 5.29
C GLN A 8 7.78 0.70 4.79
N ASP A 9 8.16 1.05 3.56
CA ASP A 9 7.76 2.32 2.95
C ASP A 9 6.26 2.36 2.64
N LEU A 10 5.66 1.21 2.31
CA LEU A 10 4.21 1.10 2.12
C LEU A 10 3.46 1.19 3.45
N LEU A 11 3.99 0.61 4.52
CA LEU A 11 3.41 0.73 5.87
C LEU A 11 3.45 2.18 6.37
N ALA A 12 4.50 2.93 6.01
CA ALA A 12 4.64 4.34 6.37
C ALA A 12 3.60 5.28 5.74
N LEU A 13 2.77 4.79 4.80
CA LEU A 13 1.63 5.56 4.26
C LEU A 13 0.52 5.80 5.29
N LYS A 14 0.55 5.09 6.43
CA LYS A 14 -0.44 5.20 7.49
C LYS A 14 0.25 5.23 8.86
N GLU A 15 -0.05 6.24 9.67
CA GLU A 15 0.66 6.52 10.93
C GLU A 15 0.58 5.36 11.93
N GLU A 16 -0.56 4.66 11.99
CA GLU A 16 -0.76 3.52 12.88
C GLU A 16 0.20 2.34 12.61
N TYR A 17 0.72 2.23 11.38
CA TYR A 17 1.72 1.22 11.01
C TYR A 17 3.15 1.77 10.96
N ALA A 18 3.33 3.06 11.22
CA ALA A 18 4.62 3.75 11.22
C ALA A 18 5.19 3.95 12.64
N THR A 19 4.70 3.19 13.63
CA THR A 19 5.02 3.39 15.04
C THR A 19 6.41 2.88 15.44
N ARG A 20 7.04 2.05 14.61
CA ARG A 20 8.32 1.43 14.92
C ARG A 20 9.51 2.34 14.55
N PRO A 21 10.57 2.39 15.38
CA PRO A 21 11.78 3.15 15.04
C PRO A 21 12.43 2.67 13.72
N ALA A 22 12.92 3.63 12.91
CA ALA A 22 13.56 3.35 11.62
C ALA A 22 14.76 2.39 11.70
N ALA A 23 15.53 2.44 12.79
CA ALA A 23 16.65 1.54 13.03
C ALA A 23 16.21 0.07 13.15
N GLU A 24 15.00 -0.19 13.65
CA GLU A 24 14.46 -1.54 13.78
C GLU A 24 13.77 -2.05 12.49
N GLU A 25 13.38 -1.14 11.60
CA GLU A 25 12.84 -1.44 10.26
C GLU A 25 13.96 -1.70 9.23
N THR A 26 15.21 -1.36 9.57
CA THR A 26 16.39 -1.63 8.74
C THR A 26 16.65 -3.13 8.66
N ILE A 27 16.52 -3.70 7.46
CA ILE A 27 16.64 -5.15 7.25
C ILE A 27 18.07 -5.67 7.34
N ASN A 28 19.05 -4.84 6.95
CA ASN A 28 20.47 -5.16 6.99
C ASN A 28 21.31 -3.88 7.00
N ASP A 29 22.36 -3.91 7.82
CA ASP A 29 23.41 -2.91 7.85
C ASP A 29 24.68 -3.52 7.21
N PRO A 30 25.11 -3.06 6.03
CA PRO A 30 26.31 -3.55 5.37
C PRO A 30 27.60 -3.37 6.17
N THR A 31 27.64 -2.43 7.12
CA THR A 31 28.81 -2.18 7.97
C THR A 31 28.95 -3.21 9.09
N ASN A 32 27.88 -3.96 9.39
CA ASN A 32 27.91 -5.05 10.34
C ASN A 32 28.36 -6.34 9.63
N PRO A 33 29.59 -6.85 9.90
CA PRO A 33 30.11 -8.04 9.23
C PRO A 33 29.34 -9.32 9.54
N LYS A 34 28.46 -9.30 10.56
CA LYS A 34 27.59 -10.43 10.89
C LYS A 34 26.31 -10.47 10.05
N HIS A 35 26.05 -9.44 9.23
CA HIS A 35 24.89 -9.34 8.33
C HIS A 35 23.56 -9.74 9.01
N TYR A 36 23.04 -8.83 9.83
CA TYR A 36 21.93 -9.14 10.73
C TYR A 36 20.56 -9.08 10.03
N TRP A 37 20.11 -10.21 9.48
CA TRP A 37 18.84 -10.34 8.76
C TRP A 37 17.69 -10.82 9.65
N ARG A 38 17.23 -9.97 10.58
CA ARG A 38 16.15 -10.35 11.53
C ARG A 38 14.95 -9.42 11.51
N TYR A 39 14.75 -8.70 10.41
CA TYR A 39 13.51 -7.96 10.21
C TYR A 39 12.28 -8.88 10.31
N ARG A 40 11.29 -8.42 11.06
CA ARG A 40 9.96 -9.00 11.19
C ARG A 40 8.97 -7.86 11.06
N VAL A 41 7.98 -8.04 10.19
CA VAL A 41 6.85 -7.12 10.06
C VAL A 41 6.09 -7.14 11.38
N HIS A 42 5.89 -5.96 11.97
CA HIS A 42 5.26 -5.81 13.28
C HIS A 42 3.71 -5.74 13.19
N VAL A 43 3.18 -5.67 11.97
CA VAL A 43 1.74 -5.63 11.67
C VAL A 43 1.25 -7.01 11.23
N ALA A 44 0.13 -7.47 11.80
CA ALA A 44 -0.50 -8.72 11.37
C ALA A 44 -1.08 -8.58 9.95
N LEU A 45 -0.91 -9.61 9.12
CA LEU A 45 -1.45 -9.62 7.75
C LEU A 45 -2.97 -9.45 7.71
N GLN A 46 -3.68 -10.00 8.70
CA GLN A 46 -5.13 -9.87 8.83
C GLN A 46 -5.55 -8.41 9.02
N SER A 47 -4.78 -7.63 9.80
CA SER A 47 -5.02 -6.20 9.97
C SER A 47 -4.86 -5.46 8.63
N LEU A 48 -3.79 -5.76 7.88
CA LEU A 48 -3.56 -5.15 6.56
C LEU A 48 -4.67 -5.50 5.56
N LEU A 49 -5.15 -6.74 5.56
CA LEU A 49 -6.25 -7.18 4.71
C LEU A 49 -7.58 -6.50 5.08
N GLY A 50 -7.80 -6.25 6.37
CA GLY A 50 -8.98 -5.56 6.89
C GLY A 50 -8.97 -4.04 6.70
N ASP A 51 -7.80 -3.44 6.49
CA ASP A 51 -7.64 -2.00 6.43
C ASP A 51 -7.90 -1.42 5.03
N ASN A 52 -9.12 -0.91 4.81
CA ASN A 52 -9.50 -0.35 3.52
C ASN A 52 -8.77 0.95 3.19
N GLU A 53 -8.33 1.71 4.18
CA GLU A 53 -7.71 3.02 3.96
C GLU A 53 -6.38 2.85 3.22
N ILE A 54 -5.45 2.05 3.79
CA ILE A 54 -4.15 1.80 3.16
C ILE A 54 -4.28 1.11 1.79
N LYS A 55 -5.27 0.22 1.64
CA LYS A 55 -5.53 -0.46 0.36
C LYS A 55 -5.98 0.52 -0.72
N GLU A 56 -6.90 1.44 -0.40
CA GLU A 56 -7.34 2.45 -1.36
C GLU A 56 -6.23 3.46 -1.65
N THR A 57 -5.46 3.90 -0.65
CA THR A 57 -4.27 4.75 -0.88
C THR A 57 -3.30 4.12 -1.89
N ILE A 58 -2.94 2.84 -1.71
CA ILE A 58 -2.03 2.15 -2.63
C ILE A 58 -2.66 2.00 -4.02
N LYS A 59 -3.95 1.65 -4.10
CA LYS A 59 -4.66 1.55 -5.39
C LYS A 59 -4.65 2.89 -6.13
N ASP A 60 -4.90 3.98 -5.43
CA ASP A 60 -4.93 5.31 -6.02
C ASP A 60 -3.54 5.76 -6.46
N LEU A 61 -2.49 5.48 -5.70
CA LEU A 61 -1.10 5.68 -6.16
C LEU A 61 -0.80 4.90 -7.45
N VAL A 62 -1.28 3.66 -7.57
CA VAL A 62 -1.12 2.84 -8.78
C VAL A 62 -1.91 3.42 -9.97
N LYS A 63 -3.16 3.87 -9.76
CA LYS A 63 -3.97 4.53 -10.80
C LYS A 63 -3.35 5.86 -11.24
N CYS A 64 -3.06 6.76 -10.30
CA CYS A 64 -2.54 8.10 -10.58
C CYS A 64 -1.15 8.07 -11.24
N SER A 65 -0.36 7.02 -11.01
CA SER A 65 0.92 6.83 -11.68
C SER A 65 0.81 6.23 -13.09
N GLY A 66 -0.41 5.96 -13.58
CA GLY A 66 -0.65 5.32 -14.87
C GLY A 66 -0.22 3.85 -14.91
N ARG A 67 -0.19 3.19 -13.75
CA ARG A 67 0.30 1.81 -13.59
C ARG A 67 -0.82 0.81 -13.29
N SER A 68 -2.08 1.24 -13.28
CA SER A 68 -3.23 0.37 -13.10
C SER A 68 -3.61 -0.35 -14.40
N TYR A 69 -4.17 -1.55 -14.27
CA TYR A 69 -4.85 -2.25 -15.35
C TYR A 69 -6.25 -2.69 -14.89
N PRO A 70 -7.33 -2.38 -15.63
CA PRO A 70 -7.35 -1.59 -16.87
C PRO A 70 -6.87 -0.15 -16.64
N THR A 71 -6.35 0.46 -17.69
CA THR A 71 -5.91 1.86 -17.66
C THR A 71 -7.15 2.72 -17.46
N THR A 72 -7.23 3.43 -16.34
CA THR A 72 -8.26 4.46 -16.12
C THR A 72 -7.71 5.78 -16.62
N GLU A 73 -8.34 6.33 -17.65
CA GLU A 73 -7.97 7.66 -18.14
C GLU A 73 -8.24 8.71 -17.03
N PRO A 74 -7.35 9.71 -16.85
CA PRO A 74 -7.56 10.79 -15.91
C PRO A 74 -8.76 11.65 -16.37
N GLY A 75 -9.97 11.25 -15.99
CA GLY A 75 -11.23 11.84 -16.45
C GLY A 75 -12.46 10.95 -16.34
N GLU A 76 -12.31 9.63 -16.14
CA GLU A 76 -13.43 8.73 -15.87
C GLU A 76 -13.91 8.88 -14.42
N ASN A 77 -14.70 9.94 -14.21
CA ASN A 77 -15.56 10.09 -13.05
C ASN A 77 -16.46 8.85 -12.98
N GLN A 78 -16.39 8.06 -11.90
CA GLN A 78 -17.27 6.92 -11.68
C GLN A 78 -18.70 7.40 -11.40
N GLY A 79 -19.40 7.81 -12.45
CA GLY A 79 -20.83 8.07 -12.47
C GLY A 79 -21.55 6.93 -13.19
N ALA A 80 -21.59 5.73 -12.63
CA ALA A 80 -22.44 4.66 -13.14
C ALA A 80 -22.76 3.61 -12.07
N GLY A 81 -23.54 4.05 -11.08
CA GLY A 81 -24.24 3.19 -10.13
C GLY A 81 -25.66 3.71 -9.85
N LYS A 82 -26.34 4.26 -10.86
CA LYS A 82 -27.80 4.45 -10.77
C LYS A 82 -28.45 3.09 -10.89
N GLN A 83 -28.77 2.45 -9.76
CA GLN A 83 -29.91 1.54 -9.72
C GLN A 83 -31.18 2.41 -9.84
N ALA A 84 -31.60 2.62 -11.09
CA ALA A 84 -32.98 2.88 -11.42
C ALA A 84 -33.54 1.57 -11.98
N VAL A 85 -34.34 0.88 -11.19
CA VAL A 85 -35.41 0.01 -11.72
C VAL A 85 -36.67 0.38 -10.97
N GLU A 86 -37.66 0.74 -11.77
CA GLU A 86 -38.97 1.26 -11.42
C GLU A 86 -39.80 0.31 -10.56
N SER A 87 -40.66 0.96 -9.79
CA SER A 87 -41.95 0.52 -9.28
C SER A 87 -42.76 -0.37 -10.22
N GLN A 88 -43.19 -1.53 -9.68
CA GLN A 88 -44.58 -2.00 -9.72
C GLN A 88 -44.93 -2.58 -8.33
#